data_AF-A0A3D2Q6A0-F1
#
_entry.id   AF-A0A3D2Q6A0-F1
#
_cell.length_a   1.000
_cell.length_b   1.000
_cell.length_c   1.000
_cell.angle_alpha   90.00
_cell.angle_beta   90.00
_cell.angle_gamma   90.00
#
_symmetry.space_group_name_H-M   'P 1'
#
loop_
_entity.id
_entity.type
_entity.pdbx_description
1 polymer ?
#
loop_
_entity_poly.entity_id
_entity_poly.type
_entity_poly.pdbx_seq_one_letter_code
_entity_poly.pdbx_strand_id
1 'polypeptide(L)'
;ILLSAHCNRVPVADGHLACVSAEFEKRPTLNQVKEAWETFHPLPQQLKLPSAPNPVIHYFLEKDRPQPKLDRDLSGGMAVSVGRLRPCPLLHIRFVALSHNRVRGAAGGSLLTAELLQKKGFLDHVETQSDPLPLEGRLSFSRD
;
A
#
# COMPACT_ATOMS: atom_id res chain seq x y z
N ILE A 1 20.73 6.92 -1.81
CA ILE A 1 20.17 5.62 -1.35
C ILE A 1 20.59 4.57 -2.37
N LEU A 2 21.24 3.49 -1.92
CA LEU A 2 21.58 2.34 -2.77
C LEU A 2 20.55 1.23 -2.54
N LEU A 3 20.04 0.64 -3.62
CA LEU A 3 19.04 -0.43 -3.57
C LEU A 3 19.52 -1.66 -4.32
N SER A 4 19.42 -2.82 -3.67
CA SER A 4 19.63 -4.13 -4.28
C SER A 4 18.42 -5.00 -3.98
N ALA A 5 17.80 -5.55 -5.02
CA ALA A 5 16.57 -6.32 -4.90
C ALA A 5 16.68 -7.63 -5.69
N HIS A 6 16.19 -8.71 -5.09
CA HIS A 6 16.03 -10.02 -5.74
C HIS A 6 14.60 -10.51 -5.50
N CYS A 7 13.87 -10.75 -6.58
CA CYS A 7 12.43 -11.01 -6.55
C CYS A 7 12.14 -12.46 -6.95
N ASN A 8 11.33 -13.15 -6.15
CA ASN A 8 10.98 -14.56 -6.37
C ASN A 8 9.47 -14.72 -6.41
N ARG A 9 8.97 -15.55 -7.34
CA ARG A 9 7.58 -16.02 -7.32
C ARG A 9 7.48 -17.25 -6.42
N VAL A 10 6.45 -17.29 -5.58
CA VAL A 10 6.14 -18.41 -4.69
C VAL A 10 4.66 -18.80 -4.85
N PRO A 11 4.25 -20.04 -4.53
CA PRO A 11 2.86 -20.49 -4.64
C PRO A 11 1.98 -19.92 -3.51
N VAL A 12 1.86 -18.60 -3.46
CA VAL A 12 1.01 -17.84 -2.53
C VAL A 12 0.07 -16.97 -3.37
N ALA A 13 -1.23 -17.07 -3.13
CA ALA A 13 -2.26 -16.42 -3.94
C ALA A 13 -2.23 -14.88 -3.86
N ASP A 14 -2.11 -14.35 -2.63
CA ASP A 14 -2.01 -12.90 -2.37
C ASP A 14 -1.12 -12.66 -1.16
N GLY A 15 -0.46 -11.50 -1.17
CA GLY A 15 0.48 -11.06 -0.14
C GLY A 15 1.91 -11.09 -0.67
N HIS A 16 2.49 -9.92 -0.91
CA HIS A 16 3.92 -9.80 -1.22
C HIS A 16 4.70 -9.61 0.07
N LEU A 17 5.64 -10.53 0.30
CA LEU A 17 6.50 -10.55 1.46
C LEU A 17 7.92 -10.13 1.05
N ALA A 18 8.47 -9.15 1.75
CA ALA A 18 9.81 -8.62 1.53
C ALA A 18 10.68 -8.87 2.77
N CYS A 19 11.80 -9.55 2.57
CA CYS A 19 12.86 -9.64 3.57
C CYS A 19 13.82 -8.48 3.35
N VAL A 20 13.83 -7.51 4.27
CA VAL A 20 14.59 -6.27 4.13
C VAL A 20 15.77 -6.29 5.09
N SER A 21 16.96 -5.96 4.60
CA SER A 21 18.11 -5.58 5.42
C SER A 21 18.50 -4.15 5.05
N ALA A 22 18.78 -3.31 6.05
CA ALA A 22 19.04 -1.89 5.83
C ALA A 22 20.25 -1.39 6.64
N GLU A 23 20.97 -0.46 6.03
CA GLU A 23 22.07 0.32 6.61
C GLU A 23 21.66 1.80 6.65
N PHE A 24 22.21 2.55 7.59
CA PHE A 24 21.85 3.94 7.88
C PHE A 24 23.13 4.71 8.18
N GLU A 25 23.23 5.99 7.79
CA GLU A 25 24.38 6.83 8.15
C GLU A 25 24.62 6.88 9.66
N LYS A 26 23.53 7.03 10.43
CA LYS A 26 23.52 6.87 11.88
C LYS A 26 22.76 5.62 12.25
N ARG A 27 23.45 4.64 12.83
CA ARG A 27 22.85 3.36 13.26
C ARG A 27 21.74 3.60 14.30
N PRO A 28 20.48 3.26 14.00
CA PRO A 28 19.40 3.38 14.97
C PRO A 28 19.40 2.19 15.94
N THR A 29 18.84 2.39 17.13
CA THR A 29 18.46 1.28 18.01
C THR A 29 17.19 0.61 17.49
N LEU A 30 16.94 -0.64 17.88
CA LEU A 30 15.71 -1.33 17.48
C LEU A 30 14.46 -0.63 18.03
N ASN A 31 14.55 0.00 19.19
CA ASN A 31 13.45 0.75 19.78
C ASN A 31 13.14 2.00 18.97
N GLN A 32 14.15 2.73 18.49
CA GLN A 32 13.95 3.88 17.60
C GLN A 32 13.25 3.47 16.30
N VAL A 33 13.56 2.29 15.75
CA VAL A 33 12.88 1.77 14.55
C VAL A 33 11.41 1.46 14.85
N LYS A 34 11.12 0.79 15.97
CA LYS A 34 9.74 0.49 16.38
C LYS A 34 8.93 1.75 16.62
N GLU A 35 9.50 2.70 17.36
CA GLU A 35 8.89 4.00 17.62
C GLU A 35 8.62 4.75 16.32
N ALA A 36 9.56 4.74 15.37
CA ALA A 36 9.35 5.34 14.06
C ALA A 36 8.19 4.70 13.29
N TRP A 37 7.97 3.39 13.39
CA TRP A 37 6.82 2.72 12.77
C TRP A 37 5.51 3.01 13.48
N GLU A 38 5.52 3.01 14.82
CA GLU A 38 4.33 3.26 15.64
C GLU A 38 3.82 4.70 15.50
N THR A 39 4.75 5.65 15.42
CA THR A 39 4.45 7.09 15.28
C THR A 39 4.30 7.52 13.82
N PHE A 40 4.47 6.60 12.85
CA PHE A 40 4.35 6.93 11.43
C PHE A 40 2.89 7.24 11.06
N HIS A 41 2.60 8.53 10.95
CA HIS A 41 1.25 9.03 10.70
C HIS A 41 1.24 9.95 9.46
N PRO A 42 1.21 9.38 8.24
CA PRO A 42 1.31 10.20 7.03
C PRO A 42 0.00 10.92 6.69
N LEU A 43 0.07 11.78 5.68
CA LEU A 43 -1.02 12.69 5.30
C LEU A 43 -2.40 12.03 5.13
N PRO A 44 -2.56 10.83 4.53
CA PRO A 44 -3.86 10.18 4.42
C PRO A 44 -4.55 9.94 5.77
N GLN A 45 -3.78 9.59 6.81
CA GLN A 45 -4.29 9.36 8.15
C GLN A 45 -4.61 10.68 8.85
N GLN A 46 -3.76 11.71 8.68
CA GLN A 46 -3.98 13.06 9.22
C GLN A 46 -5.27 13.68 8.69
N LEU A 47 -5.54 13.51 7.38
CA LEU A 47 -6.76 13.96 6.72
C LEU A 47 -7.96 13.05 6.96
N LYS A 48 -7.78 11.93 7.69
CA LYS A 48 -8.81 10.91 7.97
C LYS A 48 -9.51 10.46 6.69
N LEU A 49 -8.74 10.17 5.64
CA LEU A 49 -9.31 9.70 4.38
C LEU A 49 -10.05 8.37 4.60
N PRO A 50 -11.20 8.14 3.94
CA PRO A 50 -12.06 6.99 4.20
C PRO A 50 -11.34 5.64 4.08
N SER A 51 -10.45 5.49 3.10
CA SER A 51 -9.71 4.25 2.86
C SER A 51 -8.35 4.19 3.57
N ALA A 52 -7.98 5.21 4.37
CA ALA A 52 -6.70 5.24 5.06
C ALA A 52 -6.70 4.27 6.27
N PRO A 53 -5.77 3.31 6.33
CA PRO A 53 -5.63 2.44 7.50
C PRO A 53 -5.04 3.22 8.68
N ASN A 54 -5.46 2.92 9.90
CA ASN A 54 -4.89 3.49 11.12
C ASN A 54 -4.70 2.39 12.19
N PRO A 55 -3.44 2.00 12.52
CA PRO A 55 -2.18 2.49 11.95
C PRO A 55 -1.93 1.94 10.54
N VAL A 56 -1.06 2.61 9.76
CA VAL A 56 -0.67 2.15 8.42
C VAL A 56 0.41 1.07 8.45
N ILE A 57 1.29 1.11 9.44
CA ILE A 57 2.27 0.06 9.72
C ILE A 57 1.82 -0.64 10.98
N HIS A 58 1.61 -1.95 10.92
CA HIS A 58 1.33 -2.77 12.07
C HIS A 58 2.53 -3.66 12.36
N TYR A 59 3.13 -3.49 13.53
CA TYR A 59 4.29 -4.27 13.96
C TYR A 59 3.87 -5.45 14.84
N PHE A 60 4.16 -6.67 14.39
CA PHE A 60 3.96 -7.90 15.16
C PHE A 60 5.11 -8.17 16.12
N LEU A 61 4.77 -8.57 17.35
CA LEU A 61 5.74 -8.99 18.37
C LEU A 61 6.10 -10.47 18.25
N GLU A 62 5.21 -11.25 17.64
CA GLU A 62 5.35 -12.68 17.41
C GLU A 62 6.50 -12.97 16.43
N LYS A 63 7.28 -14.01 16.73
CA LYS A 63 8.54 -14.32 16.02
C LYS A 63 8.34 -14.86 14.60
N ASP A 64 7.15 -15.38 14.32
CA ASP A 64 6.75 -16.06 13.10
C ASP A 64 5.79 -15.23 12.22
N ARG A 65 5.56 -13.96 12.60
CA ARG A 65 4.74 -13.01 11.84
C ARG A 65 5.61 -11.98 11.13
N PRO A 66 5.20 -11.45 9.96
CA PRO A 66 3.93 -11.69 9.29
C PRO A 66 3.94 -12.93 8.38
N GLN A 67 2.74 -13.49 8.12
CA GLN A 67 2.49 -14.58 7.20
C GLN A 67 1.42 -14.17 6.17
N PRO A 68 1.67 -14.36 4.85
CA PRO A 68 0.75 -13.87 3.80
C PRO A 68 -0.71 -14.28 4.00
N LYS A 69 -0.97 -15.55 4.32
CA LYS A 69 -2.33 -16.07 4.48
C LYS A 69 -3.06 -15.51 5.71
N LEU A 70 -2.33 -15.18 6.78
CA LEU A 70 -2.92 -14.74 8.04
C LEU A 70 -3.07 -13.22 8.11
N ASP A 71 -2.16 -12.47 7.47
CA ASP A 71 -1.94 -11.06 7.77
C ASP A 71 -2.16 -10.10 6.61
N ARG A 72 -2.40 -10.62 5.40
CA ARG A 72 -2.59 -9.77 4.22
C ARG A 72 -3.84 -8.90 4.29
N ASP A 73 -4.88 -9.34 5.01
CA ASP A 73 -6.19 -8.67 5.04
C ASP A 73 -6.31 -7.66 6.20
N LEU A 74 -5.20 -7.41 6.92
CA LEU A 74 -5.16 -6.46 8.03
C LEU A 74 -5.61 -5.06 7.56
N SER A 75 -6.53 -4.46 8.34
CA SER A 75 -7.18 -3.18 7.99
C SER A 75 -7.77 -3.20 6.58
N GLY A 76 -8.48 -4.27 6.22
CA GLY A 76 -9.06 -4.45 4.89
C GLY A 76 -8.02 -4.58 3.77
N GLY A 77 -6.80 -5.04 4.11
CA GLY A 77 -5.68 -5.16 3.17
C GLY A 77 -4.97 -3.85 2.84
N MET A 78 -5.28 -2.76 3.56
CA MET A 78 -4.66 -1.45 3.35
C MET A 78 -3.43 -1.20 4.23
N ALA A 79 -3.29 -1.90 5.36
CA ALA A 79 -2.12 -1.80 6.22
C ALA A 79 -0.91 -2.58 5.67
N VAL A 80 0.28 -2.24 6.17
CA VAL A 80 1.51 -3.00 5.96
C VAL A 80 1.85 -3.72 7.26
N SER A 81 1.94 -5.04 7.16
CA SER A 81 2.29 -5.93 8.27
C SER A 81 3.80 -6.06 8.35
N VAL A 82 4.40 -5.72 9.50
CA VAL A 82 5.86 -5.74 9.71
C VAL A 82 6.20 -6.61 10.91
N GLY A 83 7.30 -7.35 10.87
CA GLY A 83 7.72 -8.19 11.98
C GLY A 83 9.17 -8.62 11.91
N ARG A 84 9.59 -9.38 12.92
CA ARG A 84 10.93 -10.00 13.01
C ARG A 84 12.09 -9.00 12.93
N LEU A 85 11.88 -7.78 13.44
CA LEU A 85 12.91 -6.76 13.53
C LEU A 85 14.04 -7.24 14.45
N ARG A 86 15.26 -7.25 13.94
CA ARG A 86 16.46 -7.68 14.65
C ARG A 86 17.73 -7.07 14.06
N PRO A 87 18.87 -7.13 14.76
CA PRO A 87 20.15 -6.69 14.20
C PRO A 87 20.52 -7.51 12.96
N CYS A 88 21.10 -6.84 11.97
CA CYS A 88 21.73 -7.49 10.83
C CYS A 88 23.24 -7.55 11.10
N PRO A 89 23.93 -8.69 10.96
CA PRO A 89 25.39 -8.74 11.15
C PRO A 89 26.19 -8.01 10.06
N LEU A 90 25.62 -7.89 8.85
CA LEU A 90 26.26 -7.26 7.70
C LEU A 90 25.89 -5.78 7.52
N LEU A 91 24.67 -5.41 7.90
CA LEU A 91 24.16 -4.03 7.84
C LEU A 91 23.77 -3.61 9.27
N HIS A 92 22.72 -2.82 9.45
CA HIS A 92 22.29 -2.40 10.80
C HIS A 92 21.10 -3.19 11.32
N ILE A 93 20.05 -3.32 10.51
CA ILE A 93 18.81 -4.00 10.90
C ILE A 93 18.31 -4.89 9.78
N ARG A 94 17.45 -5.84 10.14
CA ARG A 94 16.64 -6.59 9.18
C ARG A 94 15.26 -6.91 9.75
N PHE A 95 14.27 -6.97 8.87
CA PHE A 95 12.87 -7.22 9.21
C PHE A 95 12.15 -7.86 8.02
N VAL A 96 10.90 -8.25 8.24
CA VAL A 96 10.00 -8.75 7.20
C VAL A 96 8.81 -7.81 7.09
N ALA A 97 8.45 -7.45 5.85
CA ALA A 97 7.26 -6.67 5.55
C ALA A 97 6.32 -7.45 4.62
N LEU A 98 5.02 -7.31 4.83
CA LEU A 98 3.97 -7.93 4.03
C LEU A 98 2.95 -6.87 3.63
N SER A 99 2.57 -6.87 2.35
CA SER A 99 1.51 -6.00 1.83
C SER A 99 0.57 -6.79 0.91
N HIS A 100 -0.73 -6.47 0.96
CA HIS A 100 -1.69 -7.03 0.03
C HIS A 100 -1.47 -6.44 -1.38
N ASN A 101 -0.97 -7.25 -2.30
CA ASN A 101 -0.56 -6.81 -3.64
C ASN A 101 -1.72 -6.31 -4.52
N ARG A 102 -2.92 -6.90 -4.39
CA ARG A 102 -4.11 -6.44 -5.15
C ARG A 102 -4.88 -5.28 -4.50
N VAL A 103 -4.76 -5.09 -3.18
CA VAL A 103 -5.48 -4.04 -2.44
C VAL A 103 -4.55 -2.85 -2.24
N ARG A 104 -3.73 -2.83 -1.19
CA ARG A 104 -2.77 -1.74 -0.96
C ARG A 104 -1.82 -1.51 -2.13
N GLY A 105 -1.34 -2.58 -2.75
CA GLY A 105 -0.40 -2.51 -3.88
C GLY A 105 -1.03 -2.15 -5.22
N ALA A 106 -2.36 -2.12 -5.32
CA ALA A 106 -3.06 -1.80 -6.56
C ALA A 106 -4.36 -1.02 -6.28
N ALA A 107 -5.53 -1.66 -6.32
CA ALA A 107 -6.82 -0.98 -6.36
C ALA A 107 -7.08 -0.07 -5.14
N GLY A 108 -6.79 -0.55 -3.93
CA GLY A 108 -6.93 0.23 -2.70
C GLY A 108 -5.94 1.40 -2.64
N GLY A 109 -4.72 1.22 -3.15
CA GLY A 109 -3.75 2.30 -3.32
C GLY A 109 -4.26 3.40 -4.26
N SER A 110 -4.80 3.02 -5.42
CA SER A 110 -5.41 3.95 -6.38
C SER A 110 -6.59 4.71 -5.80
N LEU A 111 -7.47 4.02 -5.06
CA LEU A 111 -8.60 4.66 -4.37
C LEU A 111 -8.12 5.70 -3.35
N LEU A 112 -7.14 5.34 -2.52
CA LEU A 112 -6.58 6.26 -1.53
C LEU A 112 -5.91 7.48 -2.18
N THR A 113 -5.26 7.29 -3.34
CA THR A 113 -4.72 8.39 -4.14
C THR A 113 -5.84 9.30 -4.66
N ALA A 114 -6.95 8.74 -5.17
CA ALA A 114 -8.09 9.53 -5.64
C ALA A 114 -8.74 10.33 -4.49
N GLU A 115 -8.93 9.72 -3.31
CA GLU A 115 -9.42 10.41 -2.11
C GLU A 115 -8.52 11.59 -1.72
N LEU A 116 -7.20 11.38 -1.79
CA LEU A 116 -6.22 12.44 -1.50
C LEU A 116 -6.28 13.58 -2.52
N LEU A 117 -6.39 13.25 -3.82
CA LEU A 117 -6.51 14.24 -4.88
C LEU A 117 -7.79 15.06 -4.74
N GLN A 118 -8.93 14.41 -4.43
CA GLN A 118 -10.18 15.09 -4.15
C GLN A 118 -10.04 16.03 -2.95
N LYS A 119 -9.46 15.57 -1.83
CA LYS A 119 -9.28 16.40 -0.63
C LYS A 119 -8.33 17.58 -0.84
N LYS A 120 -7.42 17.49 -1.82
CA LYS A 120 -6.53 18.58 -2.21
C LYS A 120 -7.10 19.51 -3.30
N GLY A 121 -8.32 19.24 -3.79
CA GLY A 121 -8.96 20.06 -4.84
C GLY A 121 -8.39 19.82 -6.25
N PHE A 122 -7.70 18.71 -6.49
CA PHE A 122 -7.16 18.38 -7.82
C PHE A 122 -8.17 17.69 -8.75
N LEU A 123 -9.32 17.28 -8.23
CA LEU A 123 -10.38 16.62 -9.01
C LEU A 123 -11.59 17.53 -9.28
N ASP A 124 -11.48 18.81 -8.94
CA ASP A 124 -12.54 19.77 -9.23
C ASP A 124 -12.47 20.15 -10.73
N HIS A 125 -13.62 20.02 -11.41
CA HIS A 125 -13.87 20.16 -12.85
C HIS A 125 -13.67 18.90 -13.71
N VAL A 126 -14.71 18.06 -13.74
CA VAL A 126 -15.22 17.61 -15.04
C VAL A 126 -16.51 18.41 -15.24
N GLU A 127 -16.47 19.45 -16.08
CA GLU A 127 -17.70 19.90 -16.70
C GLU A 127 -18.26 18.66 -17.42
N THR A 128 -19.31 18.07 -16.86
CA THR A 128 -20.10 17.11 -17.62
C THR A 128 -20.69 17.93 -18.74
N GLN A 129 -20.03 17.91 -19.90
CA GLN A 129 -20.65 18.38 -21.13
C GLN A 129 -21.83 17.43 -21.35
N SER A 130 -22.98 17.80 -20.80
CA SER A 130 -24.25 17.15 -21.03
C SER A 130 -24.75 17.57 -22.41
N ASP A 131 -23.92 17.38 -23.43
CA ASP A 131 -24.38 17.44 -24.80
C ASP A 131 -25.06 16.10 -25.05
N PRO A 132 -26.40 16.04 -25.15
CA PRO A 132 -27.06 14.81 -25.57
C PRO A 132 -26.50 14.46 -26.95
N LEU A 133 -25.93 13.25 -27.08
CA LEU A 133 -25.58 12.70 -28.38
C LEU A 133 -26.80 12.84 -29.30
N PRO A 134 -26.67 13.48 -30.48
CA PRO A 134 -27.80 13.62 -31.38
C PRO A 134 -28.28 12.23 -31.79
N LEU A 135 -29.51 11.90 -31.39
CA LEU A 135 -30.23 10.70 -31.82
C LEU A 135 -30.75 10.89 -33.25
N GLU A 136 -29.86 11.07 -34.23
CA GLU A 136 -30.24 10.99 -35.65
C GLU A 136 -29.27 10.11 -36.42
N GLY A 137 -29.73 8.89 -36.67
CA GLY A 137 -29.01 7.88 -37.42
C GLY A 137 -29.75 6.54 -37.39
N ARG A 138 -31.02 6.50 -37.82
CA ARG A 138 -31.69 5.24 -38.14
C ARG A 138 -30.90 4.56 -39.27
N LEU A 139 -30.08 3.57 -38.92
CA LEU A 139 -29.59 2.60 -39.89
C LEU A 139 -30.78 1.72 -40.31
N SER A 140 -31.34 2.03 -41.48
CA SER A 140 -32.24 1.12 -42.20
C SER A 140 -31.42 -0.07 -42.70
N PHE A 141 -31.56 -1.23 -42.06
CA PHE A 141 -31.09 -2.48 -42.63
C PHE A 141 -32.08 -2.90 -43.74
N SER A 142 -31.66 -2.78 -45.01
CA SER A 142 -32.31 -3.54 -46.08
C SER A 142 -31.92 -5.01 -45.91
N ARG A 143 -32.93 -5.87 -45.84
CA ARG A 143 -32.74 -7.32 -45.94
C ARG A 143 -32.64 -7.66 -47.42
N ASP A 144 -31.48 -8.14 -47.82
CA ASP A 144 -31.33 -9.13 -48.89
C ASP A 144 -30.81 -10.43 -48.25
#